data_AF-N6UI83-F1
#
_entry.id   AF-N6UI83-F1
#
_cell.length_a   1.000
_cell.length_b   1.000
_cell.length_c   1.000
_cell.angle_alpha   90.00
_cell.angle_beta   90.00
_cell.angle_gamma   90.00
#
_symmetry.space_group_name_H-M   'P 1'
#
loop_
_entity.id
_entity.type
_entity.pdbx_description
1 polymer ?
#
loop_
_entity_poly.entity_id
_entity_poly.type
_entity_poly.pdbx_seq_one_letter_code
_entity_poly.pdbx_strand_id
1 'polypeptide(L)'
;MLLQGQNFTVNCVTLEGNWGIIGKYTYSWTKNKELLPVRTDSERYETLYPAGTILQVFGIEKDVHFSCLVQDSLTSSERSIQVHFLDKQVHPCSNETKYGLIWPETAPDTEYVQECPKDYSGIISRKCMLRDGKTPAWGAPDFSQCTGEFLRKVYEQVFIY
;
A
#
# COMPACT_ATOMS: atom_id res chain seq x y z
N MET A 1 5.98 5.71 -1.36
CA MET A 1 6.71 6.96 -1.06
C MET A 1 7.10 7.60 -2.37
N LEU A 2 6.90 8.91 -2.51
CA LEU A 2 7.26 9.66 -3.70
C LEU A 2 8.02 10.94 -3.33
N LEU A 3 9.05 11.25 -4.12
CA LEU A 3 9.79 12.50 -4.05
C LEU A 3 9.04 13.60 -4.82
N GLN A 4 9.33 14.85 -4.50
CA GLN A 4 8.76 16.00 -5.18
C GLN A 4 8.86 15.92 -6.72
N GLY A 5 7.72 16.04 -7.38
CA GLY A 5 7.61 15.99 -8.84
C GLY A 5 7.58 14.58 -9.43
N GLN A 6 7.62 13.53 -8.62
CA GLN A 6 7.43 12.17 -9.12
C GLN A 6 5.96 11.90 -9.45
N ASN A 7 5.79 11.26 -10.61
CA ASN A 7 4.49 10.79 -11.07
C ASN A 7 4.39 9.30 -10.78
N PHE A 8 3.18 8.83 -10.49
CA PHE A 8 2.94 7.41 -10.29
C PHE A 8 1.58 7.03 -10.84
N THR A 9 1.36 5.73 -10.94
CA THR A 9 0.14 5.17 -11.50
C THR A 9 -0.33 4.01 -10.65
N VAL A 10 -1.64 3.95 -10.44
CA VAL A 10 -2.29 2.96 -9.59
C VAL A 10 -3.37 2.29 -10.39
N ASN A 11 -3.34 0.96 -10.41
CA ASN A 11 -4.38 0.16 -11.02
C ASN A 11 -5.30 -0.37 -9.93
N CYS A 12 -6.59 -0.18 -10.12
CA CYS A 12 -7.63 -0.84 -9.33
C CYS A 12 -8.39 -1.77 -10.25
N VAL A 13 -8.25 -3.08 -10.01
CA VAL A 13 -8.84 -4.13 -10.85
C VAL A 13 -9.65 -5.06 -9.97
N THR A 14 -10.77 -5.55 -10.50
CA THR A 14 -11.56 -6.59 -9.88
C THR A 14 -11.04 -7.93 -10.40
N LEU A 15 -10.49 -8.77 -9.53
CA LEU A 15 -10.01 -10.10 -9.91
C LEU A 15 -11.21 -10.97 -10.29
N GLU A 16 -11.14 -11.60 -11.47
CA GLU A 16 -12.24 -12.37 -12.05
C GLU A 16 -12.59 -13.60 -11.19
N GLY A 17 -13.83 -13.66 -10.72
CA GLY A 17 -14.54 -14.92 -10.49
C GLY A 17 -15.42 -15.19 -11.71
N ASN A 18 -15.02 -16.13 -12.57
CA ASN A 18 -15.72 -16.58 -13.78
C ASN A 18 -15.97 -15.51 -14.87
N TRP A 19 -15.27 -15.66 -16.01
CA TRP A 19 -15.47 -15.01 -17.32
C TRP A 19 -16.92 -14.99 -17.88
N GLY A 20 -17.91 -15.48 -17.16
CA GLY A 20 -19.31 -15.57 -17.58
C GLY A 20 -20.23 -14.48 -17.05
N ILE A 21 -19.83 -13.68 -16.05
CA ILE A 21 -20.65 -12.58 -15.53
C ILE A 21 -19.92 -11.27 -15.79
N ILE A 22 -20.22 -10.64 -16.93
CA ILE A 22 -19.88 -9.24 -17.20
C ILE A 22 -20.76 -8.39 -16.26
N GLY A 23 -20.37 -8.31 -14.99
CA GLY A 23 -20.96 -7.37 -14.03
C GLY A 23 -20.62 -5.95 -14.49
N LYS A 24 -21.63 -5.07 -14.58
CA LYS A 24 -21.40 -3.65 -14.80
C LYS A 24 -20.85 -3.04 -13.51
N TYR A 25 -19.53 -3.09 -13.34
CA TYR A 25 -18.85 -2.44 -12.23
C TYR A 25 -18.68 -0.95 -12.52
N THR A 26 -19.04 -0.13 -11.54
CA THR A 26 -18.72 1.30 -11.50
C THR A 26 -17.49 1.49 -10.64
N TYR A 27 -16.47 2.13 -11.20
CA TYR A 27 -15.25 2.48 -10.50
C TYR A 27 -15.22 3.98 -10.24
N SER A 28 -14.91 4.38 -9.02
CA SER A 28 -14.66 5.77 -8.66
C SER A 28 -13.45 5.88 -7.74
N TRP A 29 -12.85 7.07 -7.70
CA TRP A 29 -11.70 7.35 -6.87
C TRP A 29 -12.03 8.45 -5.87
N THR A 30 -11.47 8.36 -4.68
CA THR A 30 -11.45 9.46 -3.71
C THR A 30 -10.03 9.85 -3.36
N LYS A 31 -9.86 11.13 -3.05
CA LYS A 31 -8.64 11.73 -2.48
C LYS A 31 -9.01 12.27 -1.12
N ASN A 32 -8.36 11.76 -0.08
CA ASN A 32 -8.64 12.15 1.32
C ASN A 32 -10.15 12.06 1.66
N LYS A 33 -10.82 11.01 1.17
CA LYS A 33 -12.27 10.73 1.32
C LYS A 33 -13.21 11.62 0.50
N GLU A 34 -12.70 12.55 -0.31
CA GLU A 34 -13.49 13.35 -1.24
C GLU A 34 -13.47 12.72 -2.64
N LEU A 35 -14.62 12.66 -3.31
CA LEU A 35 -14.71 12.10 -4.67
C LEU A 35 -13.87 12.92 -5.65
N LEU A 36 -12.97 12.25 -6.36
CA LEU A 36 -12.18 12.85 -7.40
C LEU A 36 -13.00 12.97 -8.69
N PRO A 37 -12.96 14.12 -9.38
CA PRO A 37 -13.45 14.19 -10.75
C PRO A 37 -12.50 13.44 -11.68
N VAL A 38 -12.99 13.06 -12.87
CA VAL A 38 -12.25 12.29 -13.89
C VAL A 38 -10.88 12.91 -14.22
N ARG A 39 -10.79 14.24 -14.18
CA ARG A 39 -9.57 14.99 -14.41
C ARG A 39 -9.51 16.23 -13.54
N THR A 40 -8.35 16.44 -12.92
CA THR A 40 -7.93 17.67 -12.25
C THR A 40 -6.61 18.13 -12.89
N ASP A 41 -5.96 19.13 -12.30
CA ASP A 41 -4.62 19.57 -12.71
C ASP A 41 -3.53 18.53 -12.37
N SER A 42 -3.70 17.77 -11.28
CA SER A 42 -2.70 16.83 -10.75
C SER A 42 -3.12 15.36 -10.83
N GLU A 43 -4.39 15.06 -11.12
CA GLU A 43 -4.90 13.70 -11.20
C GLU A 43 -5.71 13.49 -12.48
N ARG A 44 -5.61 12.29 -13.02
CA ARG A 44 -6.45 11.82 -14.11
C ARG A 44 -6.73 10.35 -13.88
N TYR A 45 -7.98 9.94 -13.96
CA TYR A 45 -8.29 8.52 -13.97
C TYR A 45 -9.15 8.13 -15.16
N GLU A 46 -8.97 6.89 -15.60
CA GLU A 46 -9.64 6.31 -16.74
C GLU A 46 -10.15 4.92 -16.40
N THR A 47 -11.18 4.48 -17.10
CA THR A 47 -11.69 3.11 -16.99
C THR A 47 -10.89 2.19 -17.89
N LEU A 48 -10.38 1.09 -17.33
CA LEU A 48 -9.75 0.01 -18.08
C LEU A 48 -10.81 -1.00 -18.51
N TYR A 49 -10.85 -1.32 -19.80
CA TYR A 49 -11.69 -2.40 -20.33
C TYR A 49 -10.98 -3.76 -20.16
N PRO A 50 -11.67 -4.86 -19.79
CA PRO A 50 -13.10 -4.98 -19.48
C PRO A 50 -13.47 -4.67 -18.01
N ALA A 51 -12.51 -4.69 -17.09
CA ALA A 51 -12.75 -4.44 -15.67
C ALA A 51 -11.55 -3.76 -15.02
N GLY A 52 -11.73 -2.51 -14.59
CA GLY A 52 -10.77 -1.80 -13.76
C GLY A 52 -10.75 -0.31 -14.02
N THR A 53 -9.89 0.38 -13.29
CA THR A 53 -9.58 1.79 -13.50
C THR A 53 -8.11 2.05 -13.21
N ILE A 54 -7.54 2.99 -13.94
CA ILE A 54 -6.17 3.46 -13.78
C ILE A 54 -6.20 4.90 -13.30
N LEU A 55 -5.52 5.18 -12.19
CA LEU A 55 -5.32 6.52 -11.65
C LEU A 55 -3.87 6.94 -11.93
N GLN A 56 -3.72 8.02 -12.68
CA GLN A 56 -2.44 8.69 -12.95
C GLN A 56 -2.38 9.95 -12.10
N VAL A 57 -1.32 10.10 -11.32
CA VAL A 57 -1.13 11.26 -10.45
C VAL A 57 0.20 11.91 -10.76
N PHE A 58 0.18 13.23 -10.83
CA PHE A 58 1.28 14.08 -11.25
C PHE A 58 1.60 15.09 -10.15
N GLY A 59 2.89 15.24 -9.84
CA GLY A 59 3.37 16.34 -8.98
C GLY A 59 2.72 16.40 -7.60
N ILE A 60 2.76 15.30 -6.83
CA ILE A 60 2.34 15.35 -5.42
C ILE A 60 3.24 16.30 -4.64
N GLU A 61 2.61 17.14 -3.81
CA GLU A 61 3.29 18.10 -2.92
C GLU A 61 3.03 17.84 -1.43
N LYS A 62 2.18 16.87 -1.09
CA LYS A 62 1.80 16.53 0.30
C LYS A 62 1.32 15.10 0.41
N ASP A 63 1.38 14.54 1.62
CA ASP A 63 0.80 13.24 1.92
C ASP A 63 -0.66 13.17 1.50
N VAL A 64 -1.01 12.07 0.85
CA VAL A 64 -2.33 11.88 0.26
C VAL A 64 -2.78 10.45 0.38
N HIS A 65 -4.07 10.30 0.67
CA HIS A 65 -4.75 9.01 0.73
C HIS A 65 -5.66 8.88 -0.49
N PHE A 66 -5.43 7.86 -1.31
CA PHE A 66 -6.34 7.54 -2.42
C PHE A 66 -7.13 6.27 -2.10
N SER A 67 -8.43 6.28 -2.36
CA SER A 67 -9.23 5.06 -2.33
C SER A 67 -9.89 4.82 -3.68
N CYS A 68 -9.85 3.59 -4.14
CA CYS A 68 -10.68 3.07 -5.21
C CYS A 68 -11.95 2.47 -4.62
N LEU A 69 -13.10 2.94 -5.10
CA LEU A 69 -14.40 2.38 -4.79
C LEU A 69 -14.91 1.63 -6.00
N VAL A 70 -15.32 0.39 -5.77
CA VAL A 70 -15.90 -0.51 -6.77
C VAL A 70 -17.33 -0.80 -6.35
N GLN A 71 -18.29 -0.54 -7.23
CA GLN A 71 -19.71 -0.74 -6.98
C GLN A 71 -20.34 -1.57 -8.08
N ASP A 72 -21.14 -2.56 -7.70
CA ASP A 72 -22.10 -3.22 -8.59
C ASP A 72 -23.53 -2.99 -8.08
N SER A 73 -24.52 -3.69 -8.64
CA SER A 73 -25.93 -3.54 -8.25
C SER A 73 -26.25 -3.99 -6.82
N LEU A 74 -25.38 -4.77 -6.19
CA LEU A 74 -25.62 -5.46 -4.91
C LEU A 74 -24.55 -5.18 -3.86
N THR A 75 -23.34 -4.83 -4.27
CA THR A 75 -22.15 -4.75 -3.42
C THR A 75 -21.32 -3.50 -3.70
N SER A 76 -20.66 -3.02 -2.65
CA SER A 76 -19.68 -1.94 -2.71
C SER A 76 -18.43 -2.37 -1.95
N SER A 77 -17.26 -2.18 -2.57
CA SER A 77 -15.96 -2.50 -2.01
C SER A 77 -15.03 -1.29 -2.13
N GLU A 78 -14.20 -1.07 -1.12
CA GLU A 78 -13.20 0.00 -1.09
C GLU A 78 -11.80 -0.58 -0.85
N ARG A 79 -10.82 -0.07 -1.59
CA ARG A 79 -9.40 -0.33 -1.39
C ARG A 79 -8.63 0.97 -1.39
N SER A 80 -7.72 1.12 -0.43
CA SER A 80 -7.01 2.36 -0.21
C SER A 80 -5.50 2.19 -0.30
N ILE A 81 -4.83 3.26 -0.72
CA ILE A 81 -3.40 3.41 -0.65
C ILE A 81 -3.04 4.74 0.01
N GLN A 82 -1.96 4.72 0.80
CA GLN A 82 -1.39 5.92 1.39
C GLN A 82 -0.09 6.26 0.68
N VAL A 83 0.01 7.50 0.21
CA VAL A 83 1.16 8.00 -0.53
C VAL A 83 1.81 9.10 0.27
N HIS A 84 3.03 8.82 0.73
CA HIS A 84 3.84 9.77 1.48
C HIS A 84 4.70 10.62 0.55
N PHE A 85 4.63 11.94 0.75
CA PHE A 85 5.44 12.94 0.07
C PHE A 85 6.70 13.22 0.87
N LEU A 86 7.83 13.26 0.17
CA LEU A 86 9.10 13.70 0.72
C LEU A 86 9.54 15.02 0.08
N ASP A 87 9.68 16.04 0.92
CA ASP A 87 10.39 17.26 0.56
C ASP A 87 11.86 16.92 0.27
N LYS A 88 12.46 17.58 -0.73
CA LYS A 88 13.87 17.43 -1.10
C LYS A 88 14.85 17.71 0.06
N GLN A 89 14.43 18.47 1.08
CA GLN A 89 15.27 18.74 2.25
C GLN A 89 15.28 17.60 3.27
N VAL A 90 14.31 16.68 3.21
CA VAL A 90 14.16 15.56 4.14
C VAL A 90 14.71 14.30 3.47
N HIS A 91 15.75 13.72 4.08
CA HIS A 91 16.32 12.48 3.56
C HIS A 91 15.45 11.29 3.98
N PRO A 92 15.27 10.24 3.15
CA PRO A 92 14.65 8.99 3.58
C PRO A 92 15.61 8.14 4.41
N CYS A 93 15.09 7.15 5.13
CA CYS A 93 15.93 6.03 5.55
C CYS A 93 16.44 5.30 4.31
N SER A 94 17.75 5.09 4.22
CA SER A 94 18.39 4.44 3.08
C SER A 94 17.93 3.00 2.92
N ASN A 95 18.06 2.48 1.70
CA ASN A 95 17.86 1.06 1.47
C ASN A 95 18.85 0.22 2.32
N GLU A 96 18.36 -0.86 2.92
CA GLU A 96 19.18 -1.74 3.76
C GLU A 96 18.77 -3.19 3.56
N THR A 97 19.74 -4.10 3.50
CA THR A 97 19.47 -5.53 3.63
C THR A 97 19.87 -5.97 5.03
N LYS A 98 18.90 -6.30 5.88
CA LYS A 98 19.14 -6.68 7.27
C LYS A 98 18.19 -7.80 7.68
N TYR A 99 18.70 -8.77 8.45
CA TYR A 99 17.96 -9.96 8.87
C TYR A 99 17.46 -10.81 7.69
N GLY A 100 18.17 -10.80 6.56
CA GLY A 100 17.76 -11.48 5.34
C GLY A 100 16.59 -10.82 4.61
N LEU A 101 16.17 -9.62 5.03
CA LEU A 101 15.06 -8.86 4.45
C LEU A 101 15.58 -7.61 3.75
N ILE A 102 14.89 -7.21 2.68
CA ILE A 102 15.17 -5.97 1.95
C ILE A 102 14.26 -4.88 2.51
N TRP A 103 14.87 -3.81 2.99
CA TRP A 103 14.19 -2.61 3.45
C TRP A 103 14.42 -1.52 2.40
N PRO A 104 13.42 -1.18 1.57
CA PRO A 104 13.55 -0.15 0.55
C PRO A 104 13.60 1.23 1.19
N GLU A 105 14.00 2.25 0.42
CA GLU A 105 13.97 3.63 0.91
C GLU A 105 12.58 3.98 1.43
N THR A 106 12.52 4.58 2.62
CA THR A 106 11.27 4.84 3.35
C THR A 106 11.32 6.21 4.02
N ALA A 107 10.20 6.92 4.00
CA ALA A 107 10.12 8.30 4.49
C ALA A 107 10.25 8.34 6.01
N PRO A 108 10.85 9.39 6.60
CA PRO A 108 10.92 9.53 8.04
C PRO A 108 9.54 9.57 8.68
N ASP A 109 9.46 9.05 9.89
CA ASP A 109 8.24 8.89 10.69
C ASP A 109 7.15 8.05 10.03
N THR A 110 7.52 7.23 9.03
CA THR A 110 6.66 6.21 8.42
C THR A 110 7.19 4.80 8.70
N GLU A 111 6.43 3.79 8.30
CA GLU A 111 6.83 2.39 8.42
C GLU A 111 6.73 1.65 7.09
N TYR A 112 7.63 0.71 6.89
CA TYR A 112 7.56 -0.23 5.79
C TYR A 112 7.11 -1.60 6.31
N VAL A 113 6.14 -2.20 5.63
CA VAL A 113 5.55 -3.48 5.97
C VAL A 113 5.82 -4.45 4.82
N GLN A 114 6.25 -5.66 5.14
CA GLN A 114 6.43 -6.75 4.19
C GLN A 114 6.04 -8.09 4.81
N GLU A 115 6.05 -9.15 4.02
CA GLU A 115 5.82 -10.51 4.52
C GLU A 115 6.98 -10.97 5.41
N CYS A 116 6.66 -11.84 6.37
CA CYS A 116 7.69 -12.49 7.18
C CYS A 116 8.66 -13.30 6.31
N PRO A 117 9.91 -13.48 6.77
CA PRO A 117 10.90 -14.29 6.06
C PRO A 117 10.44 -15.76 5.94
N LYS A 118 11.11 -16.50 5.07
CA LYS A 118 10.83 -17.93 4.79
C LYS A 118 10.67 -18.73 6.09
N ASP A 119 9.71 -19.65 6.10
CA ASP A 119 9.32 -20.54 7.22
C ASP A 119 8.55 -19.83 8.36
N TYR A 120 8.22 -18.55 8.19
CA TYR A 120 7.30 -17.78 9.03
C TYR A 120 6.11 -17.28 8.21
N SER A 121 4.95 -17.17 8.85
CA SER A 121 3.75 -16.59 8.28
C SER A 121 3.34 -15.35 9.06
N GLY A 122 2.82 -14.34 8.35
CA GLY A 122 2.38 -13.07 8.91
C GLY A 122 3.07 -11.89 8.24
N ILE A 123 3.07 -10.75 8.93
CA ILE A 123 3.67 -9.50 8.46
C ILE A 123 4.77 -9.04 9.42
N ILE A 124 5.79 -8.39 8.86
CA ILE A 124 6.83 -7.71 9.61
C ILE A 124 6.81 -6.24 9.22
N SER A 125 6.93 -5.35 10.20
CA SER A 125 7.04 -3.92 9.96
C SER A 125 8.35 -3.36 10.50
N ARG A 126 8.81 -2.24 9.94
CA ARG A 126 9.96 -1.50 10.46
C ARG A 126 9.71 -0.02 10.30
N LYS A 127 9.97 0.75 11.35
CA LYS A 127 9.77 2.21 11.36
C LYS A 127 11.04 2.93 10.93
N CYS A 128 10.91 3.90 10.03
CA CYS A 128 11.94 4.88 9.76
C CYS A 128 11.74 6.04 10.74
N MET A 129 12.69 6.27 11.65
CA MET A 129 12.56 7.30 12.70
C MET A 129 13.45 8.48 12.39
N LEU A 130 12.95 9.70 12.57
CA LEU A 130 13.76 10.91 12.47
C LEU A 130 14.46 11.21 13.80
N ARG A 131 15.67 10.67 14.01
CA ARG A 131 16.46 11.00 15.20
C ARG A 131 16.93 12.45 15.11
N ASP A 132 16.59 13.24 16.13
CA ASP A 132 16.96 14.65 16.29
C ASP A 132 16.43 15.61 15.20
N GLY A 133 15.37 15.21 14.47
CA GLY A 133 14.72 16.05 13.47
C GLY A 133 15.50 16.25 12.16
N LYS A 134 16.68 15.64 12.01
CA LYS A 134 17.56 15.84 10.84
C LYS A 134 18.11 14.56 10.23
N THR A 135 18.28 13.50 11.03
CA THR A 135 18.93 12.27 10.57
C THR A 135 17.95 11.10 10.69
N PRO A 136 17.36 10.65 9.57
CA PRO A 136 16.53 9.46 9.55
C PRO A 136 17.37 8.22 9.79
N ALA A 137 16.87 7.33 10.64
CA ALA A 137 17.48 6.04 10.88
C ALA A 137 16.41 4.97 11.04
N TRP A 138 16.70 3.79 10.49
CA TRP A 138 15.84 2.64 10.69
C TRP A 138 15.81 2.21 12.16
N GLY A 139 14.60 2.00 12.67
CA GLY A 139 14.37 1.34 13.95
C GLY A 139 14.64 -0.16 13.92
N ALA A 140 14.37 -0.81 15.05
CA ALA A 140 14.29 -2.27 15.10
C ALA A 140 13.04 -2.75 14.33
N PRO A 141 13.13 -3.83 13.55
CA PRO A 141 11.94 -4.44 12.95
C PRO A 141 11.05 -5.07 14.03
N ASP A 142 9.74 -4.98 13.83
CA ASP A 142 8.72 -5.58 14.65
C ASP A 142 8.28 -6.92 14.05
N PHE A 143 8.71 -8.00 14.71
CA PHE A 143 8.38 -9.40 14.35
C PHE A 143 7.18 -9.94 15.13
N SER A 144 6.45 -9.11 15.88
CA SER A 144 5.35 -9.56 16.75
C SER A 144 4.24 -10.32 16.01
N GLN A 145 4.08 -10.08 14.71
CA GLN A 145 3.09 -10.76 13.86
C GLN A 145 3.68 -11.91 13.02
N CYS A 146 4.95 -12.27 13.22
CA CYS A 146 5.57 -13.41 12.54
C CYS A 146 5.44 -14.69 13.38
N THR A 147 4.72 -15.68 12.87
CA THR A 147 4.56 -17.00 13.51
C THR A 147 5.29 -18.06 12.69
N GLY A 148 6.16 -18.84 13.33
CA GLY A 148 6.85 -19.95 12.65
C GLY A 148 5.87 -21.05 12.24
N GLU A 149 6.02 -21.63 11.05
CA GLU A 149 5.11 -22.67 10.54
C GLU A 149 4.97 -23.87 11.49
N PHE A 150 6.05 -24.21 12.21
CA PHE A 150 6.03 -25.28 13.21
C PHE A 150 4.97 -25.03 14.29
N LEU A 151 4.88 -23.79 14.80
CA LEU A 151 3.90 -23.44 15.84
C LEU A 151 2.48 -23.42 15.29
N ARG A 152 2.30 -23.00 14.04
CA ARG A 152 0.99 -23.06 13.37
C ARG A 152 0.46 -24.49 13.29
N LYS A 153 1.32 -25.45 12.89
CA LYS A 153 0.97 -26.88 12.81
C LYS A 153 0.57 -27.46 14.17
N VAL A 154 1.22 -27.04 15.25
CA VAL A 154 0.86 -27.47 16.61
C VAL A 154 -0.49 -26.87 17.03
N TYR A 155 -0.73 -25.58 16.79
CA TYR A 155 -2.01 -24.94 17.13
C TYR A 155 -3.19 -25.56 16.39
N GLU A 156 -3.05 -25.89 15.11
CA GLU A 156 -4.09 -26.55 14.31
C GLU A 156 -4.42 -27.97 14.79
N GLN A 157 -3.48 -28.64 15.46
CA GLN A 157 -3.70 -29.98 16.05
C GLN A 157 -4.40 -29.92 17.42
N VAL A 158 -4.35 -28.79 18.12
CA VAL A 158 -4.93 -28.65 19.47
C VAL A 158 -6.42 -28.28 19.45
N PHE A 159 -6.94 -27.72 18.34
CA PHE A 159 -8.35 -27.35 18.18
C PHE A 159 -9.23 -28.43 17.51
N ILE A 160 -8.74 -29.67 17.41
CA ILE A 160 -9.54 -30.84 17.04
C ILE A 160 -9.71 -31.73 18.28
N TYR A 161 -10.41 -31.25 19.30
CA TYR A 161 -11.02 -32.06 20.37
C TYR A 161 -12.24 -31.35 20.96
#